data_AF-A0A0G1KJZ6-F1
#
_entry.id   AF-A0A0G1KJZ6-F1
#
_cell.length_a   1.000
_cell.length_b   1.000
_cell.length_c   1.000
_cell.angle_alpha   90.00
_cell.angle_beta   90.00
_cell.angle_gamma   90.00
#
_symmetry.space_group_name_H-M   'P 1'
#
loop_
_entity.id
_entity.type
_entity.pdbx_description
1 polymer ?
#
loop_
_entity_poly.entity_id
_entity_poly.type
_entity_poly.pdbx_seq_one_letter_code
_entity_poly.pdbx_strand_id
1 'polypeptide(L)'
;MARGSKRRAFKSKTRQRRIQKRQNFFCLFASVFALIYMALEQIHYTSDFRKAYKKLPRNIQNIVDRKDKIFRQNPFNPSLNAHKLHGPLAGLWSFWITRDYRVLFEFVKNGAIFYDIGTHEIYK
;
A
#
# COMPACT_ATOMS: atom_id res chain seq x y z
N MET A 1 -53.46 47.01 17.39
CA MET A 1 -52.07 46.66 17.74
C MET A 1 -52.04 45.24 18.29
N ALA A 2 -51.62 44.25 17.49
CA ALA A 2 -51.73 42.82 17.83
C ALA A 2 -50.35 42.13 17.99
N ARG A 3 -50.08 41.72 19.23
CA ARG A 3 -49.40 40.49 19.71
C ARG A 3 -48.23 39.94 18.89
N GLY A 4 -47.01 40.14 19.42
CA GLY A 4 -45.80 39.44 18.99
C GLY A 4 -45.86 37.94 19.28
N SER A 5 -45.68 37.13 18.23
CA SER A 5 -45.56 35.67 18.34
C SER A 5 -44.10 35.28 18.54
N LYS A 6 -43.74 34.89 19.78
CA LYS A 6 -42.50 34.18 20.07
C LYS A 6 -42.60 32.75 19.57
N ARG A 7 -42.28 32.49 18.30
CA ARG A 7 -42.09 31.12 17.81
C ARG A 7 -40.70 30.62 18.20
N ARG A 8 -40.65 29.99 19.38
CA ARG A 8 -39.57 29.14 19.87
C ARG A 8 -39.22 28.08 18.80
N ALA A 9 -38.08 28.26 18.12
CA ALA A 9 -37.47 27.20 17.32
C ALA A 9 -36.81 26.18 18.27
N PHE A 10 -37.60 25.27 18.81
CA PHE A 10 -37.10 24.08 19.49
C PHE A 10 -36.57 23.10 18.43
N LYS A 11 -35.42 23.42 17.83
CA LYS A 11 -34.68 22.45 17.00
C LYS A 11 -34.19 21.34 17.93
N SER A 12 -34.80 20.17 17.81
CA SER A 12 -34.62 19.03 18.67
C SER A 12 -33.15 18.59 18.75
N LYS A 13 -32.59 18.61 19.97
CA LYS A 13 -31.26 18.07 20.34
C LYS A 13 -31.00 16.64 19.81
N THR A 14 -32.05 15.89 19.47
CA THR A 14 -31.98 14.52 18.94
C THR A 14 -31.46 14.44 17.50
N ARG A 15 -31.62 15.46 16.66
CA ARG A 15 -31.09 15.46 15.28
C ARG A 15 -29.58 15.73 15.24
N GLN A 16 -29.07 16.57 16.15
CA GLN A 16 -27.64 16.87 16.29
C GLN A 16 -26.83 15.62 16.67
N ARG A 17 -27.36 14.76 17.56
CA ARG A 17 -26.65 13.56 18.05
C ARG A 17 -26.41 12.48 16.99
N ARG A 18 -27.28 12.37 15.97
CA ARG A 18 -27.09 11.43 14.84
C ARG A 18 -26.00 11.87 13.87
N ILE A 19 -25.80 13.17 13.70
CA ILE A 19 -24.75 13.74 12.83
C ILE A 19 -23.38 13.62 13.52
N GLN A 20 -23.31 13.87 14.84
CA GLN A 20 -22.07 13.72 15.60
C GLN A 20 -21.57 12.26 15.65
N LYS A 21 -22.47 11.27 15.74
CA LYS A 21 -22.10 9.84 15.68
C LYS A 21 -21.56 9.40 14.31
N ARG A 22 -21.92 10.09 13.22
CA ARG A 22 -21.35 9.85 11.88
C ARG A 22 -19.99 10.55 11.70
N GLN A 23 -19.80 11.72 12.30
CA GLN A 23 -18.53 12.42 12.28
C GLN A 23 -17.45 11.69 13.09
N ASN A 24 -17.80 11.06 14.22
CA ASN A 24 -16.84 10.26 15.00
C ASN A 24 -16.51 8.89 14.37
N PHE A 25 -17.38 8.32 13.54
CA PHE A 25 -17.09 7.06 12.84
C PHE A 25 -16.13 7.26 11.66
N PHE A 26 -16.15 8.44 11.04
CA PHE A 26 -15.25 8.79 9.94
C PHE A 26 -13.82 9.06 10.44
N CYS A 27 -13.65 9.62 11.65
CA CYS A 27 -12.33 9.90 12.23
C CYS A 27 -11.56 8.65 12.70
N LEU A 28 -12.25 7.61 13.18
CA LEU A 28 -11.64 6.34 13.58
C LEU A 28 -11.14 5.51 12.40
N PHE A 29 -11.72 5.66 11.21
CA PHE A 29 -11.22 5.00 10.00
C PHE A 29 -9.99 5.72 9.44
N ALA A 30 -9.95 7.05 9.49
CA ALA A 30 -8.80 7.83 8.98
C ALA A 30 -7.50 7.56 9.75
N SER A 31 -7.56 7.30 11.06
CA SER A 31 -6.38 7.02 11.88
C SER A 31 -5.78 5.64 11.62
N VAL A 32 -6.60 4.61 11.36
CA VAL A 32 -6.12 3.27 11.01
C VAL A 32 -5.70 3.19 9.54
N PHE A 33 -6.40 3.89 8.63
CA PHE A 33 -5.98 3.96 7.22
C PHE A 33 -4.64 4.69 7.05
N ALA A 34 -4.37 5.75 7.82
CA ALA A 34 -3.07 6.43 7.78
C ALA A 34 -1.89 5.55 8.25
N LEU A 35 -2.16 4.59 9.15
CA LEU A 35 -1.17 3.58 9.57
C LEU A 35 -1.00 2.45 8.54
N ILE A 36 -1.96 2.25 7.63
CA ILE A 36 -1.92 1.28 6.54
C ILE A 36 -1.33 1.90 5.25
N TYR A 37 -1.55 3.20 5.03
CA TYR A 37 -0.89 4.01 4.00
C TYR A 37 0.47 4.49 4.51
N MET A 38 1.31 3.55 4.90
CA MET A 38 2.73 3.83 5.12
C MET A 38 3.35 3.98 3.73
N ALA A 39 3.53 5.23 3.29
CA ALA A 39 4.42 5.53 2.19
C ALA A 39 5.77 4.85 2.48
N LEU A 40 6.22 3.97 1.59
CA LEU A 40 7.52 3.35 1.74
C LEU A 40 8.58 4.44 1.61
N GLU A 41 9.17 4.83 2.74
CA GLU A 41 10.13 5.94 2.79
C GLU A 41 11.41 5.55 2.05
N GLN A 42 11.81 4.27 2.13
CA GLN A 42 13.06 3.79 1.56
C GLN A 42 12.93 2.40 0.94
N ILE A 43 13.48 2.23 -0.27
CA ILE A 43 13.69 0.93 -0.89
C ILE A 43 15.18 0.71 -1.02
N HIS A 44 15.68 -0.35 -0.41
CA HIS A 44 17.07 -0.77 -0.52
C HIS A 44 17.21 -1.89 -1.53
N TYR A 45 18.15 -1.74 -2.46
CA TYR A 45 18.51 -2.79 -3.42
C TYR A 45 19.84 -3.40 -3.01
N THR A 46 19.82 -4.71 -2.73
CA THR A 46 21.04 -5.47 -2.42
C THR A 46 22.00 -5.50 -3.62
N SER A 47 23.24 -5.90 -3.38
CA SER A 47 24.22 -6.10 -4.46
C SER A 47 23.74 -7.13 -5.48
N ASP A 48 23.07 -8.19 -5.00
CA ASP A 48 22.67 -9.31 -5.85
C ASP A 48 21.49 -8.94 -6.72
N PHE A 49 20.49 -8.23 -6.17
CA PHE A 49 19.46 -7.59 -6.96
C PHE A 49 20.04 -6.72 -8.07
N ARG A 50 21.01 -5.85 -7.75
CA ARG A 50 21.61 -4.94 -8.75
C ARG A 50 22.34 -5.73 -9.85
N LYS A 51 23.04 -6.80 -9.49
CA LYS A 51 23.70 -7.69 -10.48
C LYS A 51 22.68 -8.39 -11.35
N ALA A 52 21.63 -8.95 -10.76
CA ALA A 52 20.57 -9.65 -11.48
C ALA A 52 19.82 -8.71 -12.42
N TYR A 53 19.43 -7.52 -11.94
CA TYR A 53 18.81 -6.47 -12.73
C TYR A 53 19.64 -6.08 -13.97
N LYS A 54 20.96 -5.91 -13.81
CA LYS A 54 21.86 -5.56 -14.91
C LYS A 54 21.94 -6.64 -16.00
N LYS A 55 21.69 -7.91 -15.66
CA LYS A 55 21.67 -9.03 -16.61
C LYS A 55 20.36 -9.12 -17.38
N LEU A 56 19.30 -8.42 -16.94
CA LEU A 56 18.00 -8.49 -17.59
C LEU A 56 18.03 -7.80 -18.97
N PRO A 57 17.24 -8.30 -19.94
CA PRO A 57 17.01 -7.60 -21.19
C PRO A 57 16.45 -6.18 -20.96
N ARG A 58 16.82 -5.24 -21.84
CA ARG A 58 16.49 -3.81 -21.66
C ARG A 58 14.98 -3.54 -21.56
N ASN A 59 14.18 -4.28 -22.31
CA ASN A 59 12.72 -4.20 -22.24
C ASN A 59 12.19 -4.62 -20.86
N ILE A 60 12.79 -5.63 -20.22
CA ILE A 60 12.41 -6.07 -18.88
C ILE A 60 12.83 -5.03 -17.84
N GLN A 61 14.05 -4.49 -17.92
CA GLN A 61 14.50 -3.39 -17.05
C GLN A 61 13.50 -2.22 -17.03
N ASN A 62 13.01 -1.80 -18.20
CA ASN A 62 12.00 -0.74 -18.30
C ASN A 62 10.65 -1.11 -17.64
N ILE A 63 10.28 -2.39 -17.60
CA ILE A 63 9.08 -2.85 -16.88
C ILE A 63 9.32 -2.81 -15.38
N VAL A 64 10.51 -3.25 -14.94
CA VAL A 64 10.92 -3.21 -13.53
C VAL A 64 10.87 -1.79 -13.00
N ASP A 65 11.45 -0.82 -13.70
CA ASP A 65 11.44 0.58 -13.28
C ASP A 65 10.03 1.15 -13.15
N ARG A 66 9.10 0.73 -14.03
CA ARG A 66 7.68 1.10 -13.92
C ARG A 66 7.00 0.44 -12.72
N LYS A 67 7.25 -0.84 -12.50
CA LYS A 67 6.69 -1.61 -11.37
C LYS A 67 7.24 -1.12 -10.03
N ASP A 68 8.51 -0.74 -9.96
CA ASP A 68 9.14 -0.13 -8.79
C ASP A 68 8.44 1.18 -8.40
N LYS A 69 8.12 2.04 -9.37
CA LYS A 69 7.34 3.26 -9.12
C LYS A 69 5.95 2.97 -8.57
N ILE A 70 5.26 1.96 -9.11
CA ILE A 70 3.95 1.53 -8.61
C ILE A 70 4.08 0.98 -7.18
N PHE A 71 5.11 0.18 -6.92
CA PHE A 71 5.39 -0.41 -5.61
C PHE A 71 5.64 0.66 -4.54
N ARG A 72 6.42 1.70 -4.86
CA ARG A 72 6.65 2.87 -3.97
C ARG A 72 5.36 3.60 -3.59
N GLN A 73 4.39 3.66 -4.49
CA GLN A 73 3.10 4.31 -4.24
C GLN A 73 2.15 3.42 -3.46
N ASN A 74 2.04 2.15 -3.86
CA ASN A 74 1.20 1.15 -3.21
C ASN A 74 1.80 -0.24 -3.44
N PRO A 75 2.47 -0.82 -2.43
CA PRO A 75 3.11 -2.14 -2.58
C PRO A 75 2.09 -3.29 -2.73
N PHE A 76 0.84 -3.07 -2.36
CA PHE A 76 -0.28 -4.01 -2.54
C PHE A 76 -1.17 -3.65 -3.74
N ASN A 77 -0.64 -2.86 -4.69
CA ASN A 77 -1.37 -2.58 -5.92
C ASN A 77 -1.72 -3.92 -6.62
N PRO A 78 -2.98 -4.12 -7.06
CA PRO A 78 -3.40 -5.38 -7.69
C PRO A 78 -2.54 -5.79 -8.90
N SER A 79 -1.97 -4.82 -9.62
CA SER A 79 -1.10 -5.09 -10.77
C SER A 79 0.24 -5.73 -10.39
N LEU A 80 0.68 -5.58 -9.15
CA LEU A 80 1.91 -6.20 -8.63
C LEU A 80 1.68 -7.65 -8.22
N ASN A 81 0.44 -8.00 -7.84
CA ASN A 81 0.09 -9.33 -7.32
C ASN A 81 1.07 -9.78 -6.21
N ALA A 82 1.36 -8.86 -5.29
CA ALA A 82 2.29 -9.08 -4.19
C ALA A 82 1.71 -10.09 -3.19
N HIS A 83 2.48 -11.12 -2.87
CA HIS A 83 2.07 -12.18 -1.96
C HIS A 83 3.23 -12.66 -1.10
N LYS A 84 2.91 -13.16 0.11
CA LYS A 84 3.87 -13.79 1.00
C LYS A 84 4.31 -15.13 0.43
N LEU A 85 5.58 -15.43 0.58
CA LEU A 85 6.13 -16.74 0.30
C LEU A 85 5.99 -17.65 1.53
N HIS A 86 6.01 -18.96 1.29
CA HIS A 86 5.85 -20.00 2.29
C HIS A 86 7.04 -20.97 2.26
N GLY A 87 7.13 -21.84 3.27
CA GLY A 87 8.19 -22.86 3.34
C GLY A 87 9.56 -22.25 3.70
N PRO A 88 10.66 -22.66 3.04
CA PRO A 88 12.02 -22.17 3.33
C PRO A 88 12.20 -20.65 3.20
N LEU A 89 11.30 -19.99 2.45
CA LEU A 89 11.31 -18.54 2.22
C LEU A 89 10.21 -17.82 3.02
N ALA A 90 9.71 -18.44 4.08
CA ALA A 90 8.75 -17.82 4.97
C ALA A 90 9.30 -16.49 5.53
N GLY A 91 8.50 -15.44 5.41
CA GLY A 91 8.89 -14.07 5.79
C GLY A 91 9.25 -13.18 4.59
N LEU A 92 9.59 -13.77 3.45
CA LEU A 92 9.79 -13.05 2.21
C LEU A 92 8.48 -12.89 1.42
N TRP A 93 8.52 -11.96 0.49
CA TRP A 93 7.43 -11.60 -0.40
C TRP A 93 7.90 -11.60 -1.84
N SER A 94 6.93 -11.77 -2.74
CA SER A 94 7.18 -11.66 -4.16
C SER A 94 6.11 -10.87 -4.88
N PHE A 95 6.51 -10.10 -5.88
CA PHE A 95 5.60 -9.45 -6.80
C PHE A 95 6.01 -9.64 -8.27
N TRP A 96 5.03 -9.51 -9.15
CA TRP A 96 5.15 -9.76 -10.59
C TRP A 96 5.72 -8.55 -11.32
N ILE A 97 6.74 -8.82 -12.15
CA ILE A 97 7.23 -7.89 -13.17
C ILE A 97 6.53 -8.21 -14.50
N THR A 98 6.58 -9.48 -14.89
CA THR A 98 5.84 -10.05 -16.02
C THR A 98 5.29 -11.42 -15.59
N ARG A 99 4.78 -12.22 -16.54
CA ARG A 99 4.39 -13.60 -16.26
C ARG A 99 5.56 -14.42 -15.73
N ASP A 100 6.77 -14.17 -16.24
CA ASP A 100 7.94 -15.01 -16.00
C ASP A 100 8.88 -14.40 -14.95
N TYR A 101 8.90 -13.08 -14.82
CA TYR A 101 9.83 -12.38 -13.93
C TYR A 101 9.17 -11.92 -12.63
N ARG A 102 9.88 -12.10 -11.52
CA ARG A 102 9.48 -11.63 -10.18
C ARG A 102 10.61 -10.95 -9.44
N VAL A 103 10.23 -10.08 -8.52
CA VAL A 103 11.11 -9.54 -7.48
C VAL A 103 10.88 -10.31 -6.20
N LEU A 104 11.97 -10.65 -5.52
CA LEU A 104 11.99 -11.19 -4.15
C LEU A 104 12.35 -10.06 -3.20
N PHE A 105 11.54 -9.84 -2.18
CA PHE A 105 11.74 -8.74 -1.25
C PHE A 105 11.21 -9.06 0.15
N GLU A 106 11.57 -8.22 1.12
CA GLU A 106 10.95 -8.20 2.45
C GLU A 106 10.46 -6.79 2.77
N PHE A 107 9.42 -6.70 3.60
CA PHE A 107 9.03 -5.45 4.22
C PHE A 107 9.86 -5.21 5.49
N VAL A 108 10.41 -4.01 5.60
CA VAL A 108 11.05 -3.50 6.82
C VAL A 108 10.23 -2.34 7.39
N LYS A 109 10.55 -1.89 8.60
CA LYS A 109 9.73 -0.93 9.38
C LYS A 109 9.11 0.22 8.56
N ASN A 110 9.90 0.88 7.72
CA ASN A 110 9.46 2.01 6.88
C ASN A 110 9.80 1.80 5.38
N GLY A 111 9.90 0.55 4.92
CA GLY A 111 10.48 0.32 3.60
C GLY A 111 10.44 -1.12 3.12
N ALA A 112 11.24 -1.38 2.08
CA ALA A 112 11.44 -2.73 1.57
C ALA A 112 12.91 -2.96 1.18
N ILE A 113 13.36 -4.19 1.33
CA ILE A 113 14.66 -4.64 0.82
C ILE A 113 14.41 -5.58 -0.34
N PHE A 114 14.93 -5.23 -1.52
CA PHE A 114 14.85 -6.07 -2.71
C PHE A 114 16.09 -6.95 -2.78
N TYR A 115 15.88 -8.24 -2.65
CA TYR A 115 16.94 -9.25 -2.60
C TYR A 115 17.34 -9.71 -3.99
N ASP A 116 16.37 -10.02 -4.84
CA ASP A 116 16.66 -10.58 -6.17
C ASP A 116 15.57 -10.25 -7.19
N ILE A 117 15.93 -10.37 -8.47
CA ILE A 117 15.02 -10.28 -9.60
C ILE A 117 15.41 -11.27 -10.69
N GLY A 118 14.44 -12.05 -11.16
CA GLY A 118 14.70 -13.16 -12.06
C GLY A 118 13.44 -13.94 -12.39
N THR A 119 13.61 -15.10 -13.00
CA THR A 119 12.50 -15.99 -13.35
C THR A 119 11.98 -16.76 -12.14
N HIS A 120 10.95 -17.61 -12.29
CA HIS A 120 10.50 -18.52 -11.23
C HIS A 120 11.61 -19.45 -10.68
N GLU A 121 12.77 -19.53 -11.32
CA GLU A 121 13.92 -20.29 -10.85
C GLU A 121 14.59 -19.72 -9.60
N ILE A 122 14.27 -18.48 -9.20
CA ILE A 122 14.76 -17.90 -7.92
C ILE A 122 14.35 -18.74 -6.70
N TYR A 123 13.37 -19.64 -6.85
CA TYR A 123 12.85 -20.49 -5.78
C TYR A 123 13.30 -21.96 -5.84
N LYS A 124 14.21 -22.32 -6.76
CA LYS A 124 14.80 -23.65 -6.82
C LYS A 124 16.10 -23.75 -6.05
#